data_AF-A0A1I1GI46-F1
#
_entry.id   AF-A0A1I1GI46-F1
#
_cell.length_a   1.000
_cell.length_b   1.000
_cell.length_c   1.000
_cell.angle_alpha   90.00
_cell.angle_beta   90.00
_cell.angle_gamma   90.00
#
_symmetry.space_group_name_H-M   'P 1'
#
loop_
_entity.id
_entity.type
_entity.pdbx_description
1 polymer ?
#
loop_
_entity_poly.entity_id
_entity_poly.type
_entity_poly.pdbx_seq_one_letter_code
_entity_poly.pdbx_strand_id
1 'polypeptide(L)'
;MSSPTANEDYDIEPQGDGQYVVRLTDGEETMETWFRLTPEALAELGVDAGDEADLVERTVVFLRKHQEVPDFPDIVEIEDVLATYPDYREAVTSDR
;
A
#
# COMPACT_ATOMS: atom_id res chain seq x y z
N MET A 1 -25.43 11.04 -8.44
CA MET A 1 -23.97 10.99 -8.63
C MET A 1 -23.43 10.37 -7.37
N SER A 2 -23.04 9.09 -7.42
CA SER A 2 -22.67 8.33 -6.23
C SER A 2 -21.26 8.68 -5.75
N SER A 3 -21.19 9.00 -4.45
CA SER A 3 -20.09 8.80 -3.50
C SER A 3 -18.72 9.46 -3.75
N PRO A 4 -18.38 10.51 -2.98
CA PRO A 4 -17.01 10.89 -2.68
C PRO A 4 -16.53 10.13 -1.43
N THR A 5 -15.67 9.13 -1.62
CA THR A 5 -14.74 8.63 -0.60
C THR A 5 -13.65 7.87 -1.35
N ALA A 6 -12.97 8.58 -2.25
CA ALA A 6 -11.59 8.24 -2.60
C ALA A 6 -10.78 9.28 -1.85
N ASN A 7 -9.79 8.85 -1.07
CA ASN A 7 -8.79 9.76 -0.53
C ASN A 7 -8.21 10.51 -1.74
N GLU A 8 -8.45 11.82 -1.87
CA GLU A 8 -8.23 12.56 -3.14
C GLU A 8 -6.75 12.55 -3.59
N ASP A 9 -5.84 12.06 -2.74
CA ASP A 9 -4.41 11.92 -2.97
C ASP A 9 -3.95 10.58 -3.58
N TYR A 10 -4.76 9.51 -3.56
CA TYR A 10 -4.37 8.25 -4.21
C TYR A 10 -5.52 7.36 -4.65
N ASP A 11 -5.27 6.56 -5.69
CA ASP A 11 -6.19 5.57 -6.26
C ASP A 11 -5.55 4.19 -6.28
N ILE A 12 -6.27 3.15 -5.87
CA ILE A 12 -5.77 1.77 -5.76
C ILE A 12 -6.52 0.90 -6.77
N GLU A 13 -5.78 0.33 -7.73
CA GLU A 13 -6.31 -0.53 -8.78
C GLU A 13 -5.77 -1.96 -8.63
N PRO A 14 -6.64 -2.96 -8.33
CA PRO A 14 -6.22 -4.35 -8.30
C PRO A 14 -5.90 -4.86 -9.71
N GLN A 15 -4.73 -5.47 -9.88
CA GLN A 15 -4.30 -6.12 -11.13
C GLN A 15 -4.51 -7.64 -11.12
N GLY A 16 -4.72 -8.22 -9.94
CA GLY A 16 -4.87 -9.67 -9.75
C GLY A 16 -3.58 -10.31 -9.23
N ASP A 17 -3.71 -11.53 -8.70
CA ASP A 17 -2.59 -12.32 -8.15
C ASP A 17 -1.80 -11.57 -7.06
N GLY A 18 -2.49 -10.87 -6.15
CA GLY A 18 -1.86 -10.09 -5.07
C GLY A 18 -1.15 -8.82 -5.55
N GLN A 19 -1.37 -8.39 -6.79
CA GLN A 19 -0.75 -7.18 -7.35
C GLN A 19 -1.75 -6.04 -7.42
N TYR A 20 -1.28 -4.86 -7.04
CA TYR A 20 -2.04 -3.62 -7.00
C TYR A 20 -1.21 -2.50 -7.62
N VAL A 21 -1.84 -1.64 -8.39
CA VAL A 21 -1.23 -0.39 -8.86
C VAL A 21 -1.84 0.72 -8.04
N VAL A 22 -0.99 1.50 -7.39
CA VAL A 22 -1.41 2.68 -6.65
C VAL A 22 -0.95 3.91 -7.41
N ARG A 23 -1.89 4.78 -7.76
CA ARG A 23 -1.63 6.07 -8.37
C ARG A 23 -1.67 7.12 -7.29
N LEU A 24 -0.53 7.68 -6.95
CA LEU A 24 -0.35 8.72 -5.95
C LEU A 24 -0.32 10.07 -6.65
N THR A 25 -1.04 11.05 -6.12
CA THR A 25 -1.02 12.43 -6.60
C THR A 25 -0.39 13.32 -5.53
N ASP A 26 0.67 14.04 -5.90
CA ASP A 26 1.33 15.04 -5.06
C ASP A 26 1.40 16.36 -5.83
N GLY A 27 0.52 17.31 -5.47
CA GLY A 27 0.39 18.57 -6.18
C GLY A 27 -0.07 18.40 -7.64
N GLU A 28 0.84 18.66 -8.57
CA GLU A 28 0.61 18.53 -10.03
C GLU A 28 1.20 17.24 -10.61
N GLU A 29 1.93 16.47 -9.80
CA GLU A 29 2.62 15.25 -10.21
C GLU A 29 1.80 14.02 -9.82
N THR A 30 1.70 13.07 -10.74
CA THR A 30 1.06 11.77 -10.51
C THR A 30 2.08 10.67 -10.75
N MET A 31 2.19 9.76 -9.80
CA MET A 31 3.13 8.66 -9.82
C MET A 31 2.40 7.34 -9.65
N GLU A 32 2.88 6.31 -10.33
CA GLU A 32 2.30 4.98 -10.27
C GLU A 32 3.29 4.03 -9.61
N THR A 33 2.87 3.43 -8.51
CA THR A 33 3.68 2.46 -7.75
C THR A 33 2.99 1.11 -7.74
N TRP A 34 3.73 0.07 -8.05
CA TRP A 34 3.25 -1.31 -8.07
C TRP A 34 3.45 -1.96 -6.71
N PHE A 35 2.38 -2.36 -6.07
CA PHE A 35 2.41 -3.11 -4.82
C PHE A 35 2.25 -4.60 -5.11
N ARG A 36 3.14 -5.40 -4.53
CA ARG A 36 3.12 -6.86 -4.65
C ARG A 36 2.97 -7.48 -3.27
N LEU A 37 1.86 -8.18 -3.11
CA LEU A 37 1.52 -8.93 -1.91
C LEU A 37 1.77 -10.41 -2.23
N THR A 38 2.78 -10.98 -1.58
CA THR A 38 3.04 -12.42 -1.66
C THR A 38 2.22 -13.14 -0.58
N PRO A 39 1.80 -14.39 -0.82
CA PRO A 39 1.09 -15.17 0.19
C PRO A 39 1.92 -15.37 1.47
N GLU A 40 3.26 -15.33 1.36
CA GLU A 40 4.18 -15.42 2.49
C GLU A 40 4.10 -14.17 3.38
N ALA A 41 4.13 -12.97 2.79
CA ALA A 41 3.94 -11.71 3.52
C ALA A 41 2.57 -11.63 4.18
N LEU A 42 1.51 -12.02 3.46
CA LEU A 42 0.15 -12.03 3.99
C LEU A 42 0.01 -12.98 5.19
N ALA A 43 0.59 -14.17 5.10
CA ALA A 43 0.61 -15.13 6.20
C ALA A 43 1.40 -14.63 7.41
N GLU A 44 2.53 -13.93 7.19
CA GLU A 44 3.32 -13.33 8.28
C GLU A 44 2.56 -12.21 9.01
N LEU A 45 1.83 -11.40 8.25
CA LEU A 45 1.00 -10.31 8.75
C LEU A 45 -0.34 -10.80 9.34
N GLY A 46 -0.76 -12.02 9.00
CA GLY A 46 -2.07 -12.55 9.36
C GLY A 46 -3.22 -11.84 8.64
N VAL A 47 -2.98 -11.37 7.41
CA VAL A 47 -3.95 -10.69 6.56
C VAL A 47 -4.62 -11.70 5.64
N ASP A 48 -5.95 -11.71 5.65
CA ASP A 48 -6.75 -12.54 4.76
C ASP A 48 -6.81 -11.94 3.34
N ALA A 49 -7.08 -12.77 2.33
CA ALA A 49 -7.20 -12.31 0.94
C ALA A 49 -8.30 -11.23 0.74
N GLY A 50 -9.29 -11.17 1.64
CA GLY A 50 -10.33 -10.13 1.62
C GLY A 50 -9.85 -8.75 2.05
N ASP A 51 -8.69 -8.68 2.73
CA ASP A 51 -8.14 -7.49 3.36
C ASP A 51 -6.85 -7.00 2.65
N GLU A 52 -6.49 -7.59 1.51
CA GLU A 52 -5.29 -7.22 0.73
C GLU A 52 -5.31 -5.75 0.28
N ALA A 53 -6.44 -5.26 -0.21
CA ALA A 53 -6.59 -3.87 -0.63
C ALA A 53 -6.44 -2.89 0.55
N ASP A 54 -6.95 -3.29 1.73
CA ASP A 54 -6.83 -2.52 2.96
C ASP A 54 -5.37 -2.49 3.45
N LEU A 55 -4.65 -3.61 3.33
CA LEU A 55 -3.21 -3.66 3.56
C LEU A 55 -2.44 -2.71 2.63
N VAL A 56 -2.75 -2.69 1.34
CA VAL A 56 -2.12 -1.76 0.38
C VAL A 56 -2.35 -0.31 0.80
N GLU A 57 -3.59 0.04 1.17
CA GLU A 57 -3.91 1.37 1.67
C GLU A 57 -3.08 1.74 2.91
N ARG A 58 -3.04 0.86 3.91
CA ARG A 58 -2.24 1.09 5.13
C ARG A 58 -0.76 1.22 4.81
N THR A 59 -0.25 0.46 3.84
CA THR A 59 1.13 0.54 3.37
C THR A 59 1.44 1.90 2.74
N VAL A 60 0.55 2.39 1.88
CA VAL A 60 0.67 3.71 1.27
C VAL A 60 0.72 4.80 2.34
N VAL A 61 -0.20 4.75 3.31
CA VAL A 61 -0.22 5.70 4.44
C VAL A 61 1.04 5.60 5.29
N PHE A 62 1.56 4.39 5.50
CA PHE A 62 2.80 4.16 6.23
C PHE A 62 4.01 4.77 5.51
N LEU A 63 4.15 4.49 4.21
CA LEU A 63 5.25 5.00 3.39
C LEU A 63 5.20 6.53 3.27
N ARG A 64 4.02 7.14 3.07
CA ARG A 64 3.89 8.61 3.03
C ARG A 64 4.30 9.32 4.32
N LYS A 65 4.34 8.61 5.46
CA LYS A 65 4.86 9.15 6.73
C LYS A 65 6.38 9.08 6.81
N HIS A 66 7.01 8.20 6.05
CA HIS A 66 8.46 7.96 6.07
C HIS A 66 9.19 8.66 4.91
N GLN A 67 8.53 8.82 3.76
CA GLN A 67 9.10 9.37 2.54
C GLN A 67 8.06 10.15 1.73
N GLU A 68 8.53 11.09 0.91
CA GLU A 68 7.70 11.87 0.00
C GLU A 68 7.26 11.01 -1.20
N VAL A 69 6.11 11.32 -1.81
CA VAL A 69 5.60 10.62 -3.01
C VAL A 69 6.65 10.50 -4.13
N PRO A 70 7.42 11.55 -4.50
CA PRO A 70 8.52 11.45 -5.47
C PRO A 70 9.63 10.44 -5.13
N ASP A 71 9.78 10.07 -3.87
CA ASP A 71 10.75 9.08 -3.42
C ASP A 71 10.16 7.66 -3.36
N PHE A 72 8.89 7.46 -3.73
CA PHE A 72 8.30 6.13 -3.79
C PHE A 72 9.02 5.28 -4.86
N PRO A 73 9.37 4.02 -4.53
CA PRO A 73 9.91 3.13 -5.52
C PRO A 73 8.82 2.78 -6.56
N ASP A 74 9.23 2.43 -7.78
CA ASP A 74 8.29 1.97 -8.82
C ASP A 74 7.57 0.68 -8.41
N ILE A 75 8.22 -0.15 -7.60
CA ILE A 75 7.70 -1.43 -7.11
C ILE A 75 7.96 -1.52 -5.61
N VAL A 76 6.88 -1.75 -4.85
CA VAL A 76 6.88 -2.02 -3.41
C VAL A 76 6.50 -3.48 -3.20
N GLU A 77 7.42 -4.26 -2.64
CA GLU A 77 7.15 -5.63 -2.20
C GLU A 77 6.95 -5.63 -0.69
N ILE A 78 5.84 -6.17 -0.19
CA ILE A 78 5.52 -6.10 1.24
C ILE A 78 6.60 -6.77 2.10
N GLU A 79 7.24 -7.83 1.60
CA GLU A 79 8.37 -8.49 2.26
C GLU A 79 9.58 -7.55 2.43
N ASP A 80 9.84 -6.70 1.43
CA ASP A 80 10.93 -5.74 1.48
C ASP A 80 10.62 -4.59 2.45
N VAL A 81 9.36 -4.14 2.49
CA VAL A 81 8.90 -3.17 3.49
C VAL A 81 9.01 -3.75 4.90
N LEU A 82 8.62 -5.00 5.11
CA LEU A 82 8.77 -5.71 6.39
C LEU A 82 10.24 -5.83 6.82
N ALA A 83 11.13 -6.13 5.87
CA ALA A 83 12.56 -6.24 6.13
C ALA A 83 13.21 -4.88 6.41
N THR A 84 12.73 -3.82 5.75
CA THR A 84 13.27 -2.46 5.85
C THR A 84 12.75 -1.73 7.09
N TYR A 85 11.47 -1.88 7.40
CA TYR A 85 10.76 -1.15 8.45
C TYR A 85 10.25 -2.09 9.53
N PRO A 86 10.95 -2.23 10.67
CA PRO A 86 10.53 -3.14 11.74
C PRO A 86 9.17 -2.76 12.36
N ASP A 87 8.81 -1.48 12.33
CA ASP A 87 7.55 -0.95 12.84
C ASP A 87 6.36 -1.14 11.87
N TYR A 88 6.62 -1.54 10.62
CA TYR A 88 5.59 -1.67 9.59
C TYR A 88 4.53 -2.70 9.96
N ARG A 89 4.95 -3.86 10.47
CA ARG A 89 4.03 -4.90 10.93
C ARG A 89 3.07 -4.36 11.98
N GLU A 90 3.58 -3.64 12.97
CA GLU A 90 2.74 -3.06 14.02
C GLU A 90 1.82 -2.00 13.40
N ALA A 91 2.33 -1.13 12.53
CA ALA A 91 1.55 -0.08 11.89
C ALA A 91 0.36 -0.60 11.06
N VAL A 92 0.52 -1.71 10.33
CA VAL A 92 -0.55 -2.27 9.48
C VAL A 92 -1.48 -3.23 10.23
N THR A 93 -1.09 -3.74 11.40
CA THR A 93 -1.89 -4.67 12.21
C THR A 93 -2.58 -4.03 13.42
N SER A 94 -2.20 -2.81 13.82
CA SER A 94 -2.67 -2.15 15.06
C SER A 94 -4.14 -1.73 15.09
N ASP A 95 -4.85 -1.77 13.96
CA ASP A 95 -6.28 -1.41 13.88
C ASP A 95 -7.15 -2.67 13.75
N ARG A 96 -7.22 -3.48 14.82
CA ARG A 96 -8.13 -4.64 14.93
C ARG A 96 -8.85 -4.68 16.28
#